data_AF-A0A3B4Y1E6-F1
#
_entry.id   AF-A0A3B4Y1E6-F1
#
_cell.length_a   1.000
_cell.length_b   1.000
_cell.length_c   1.000
_cell.angle_alpha   90.00
_cell.angle_beta   90.00
_cell.angle_gamma   90.00
#
_symmetry.space_group_name_H-M   'P 1'
#
loop_
_entity.id
_entity.type
_entity.pdbx_description
1 polymer ?
#
loop_
_entity_poly.entity_id
_entity_poly.type
_entity_poly.pdbx_seq_one_letter_code
_entity_poly.pdbx_strand_id
1 'polypeptide(L)'
;MEKKEQSTGGLHFVGKKDEMIEAKRSFRTLEGRDILIIYHQGGFYAMDSYCYHAGGMLQNGDIEEIDGKLCIICPNHKYKLSLAKGECIYKGTDPREKPPVPRWYSKGVKQRTHMVTETNGEVYVKLSEGTSWIESDFYQGEKGKVERAKAEAAEKKTS
;
A
#
# COMPACT_ATOMS: atom_id res chain seq x y z
N MET A 1 12.85 -2.78 33.95
CA MET A 1 13.47 -1.89 32.96
C MET A 1 13.00 -2.36 31.59
N GLU A 2 11.95 -1.73 31.08
CA GLU A 2 11.42 -2.03 29.75
C GLU A 2 12.42 -1.50 28.71
N LYS A 3 12.97 -2.40 27.90
CA LYS A 3 13.75 -2.00 26.73
C LYS A 3 12.79 -1.35 25.74
N LYS A 4 12.83 -0.03 25.64
CA LYS A 4 12.34 0.67 24.44
C LYS A 4 13.24 0.25 23.29
N GLU A 5 12.76 -0.62 22.42
CA GLU A 5 13.35 -0.82 21.10
C GLU A 5 13.29 0.51 20.35
N GLN A 6 14.46 1.11 20.14
CA GLN A 6 14.62 2.21 19.20
C GLN A 6 14.52 1.62 17.80
N SER A 7 13.53 2.07 17.02
CA SER A 7 13.43 1.82 15.57
C SER A 7 14.74 2.25 14.92
N THR A 8 15.54 1.28 14.48
CA THR A 8 16.68 1.58 13.63
C THR A 8 16.11 1.69 12.24
N GLY A 9 15.90 2.92 11.74
CA GLY A 9 15.40 3.26 10.39
C GLY A 9 16.27 2.67 9.26
N GLY A 10 16.37 1.36 9.23
CA GLY A 10 17.33 0.53 8.57
C GLY A 10 16.66 -0.33 7.51
N LEU A 11 17.49 -1.08 6.80
CA LEU A 11 17.04 -1.98 5.76
C LEU A 11 16.62 -3.30 6.40
N HIS A 12 15.37 -3.70 6.20
CA HIS A 12 14.86 -5.00 6.65
C HIS A 12 14.93 -5.98 5.49
N PHE A 13 15.60 -7.11 5.68
CA PHE A 13 15.56 -8.21 4.72
C PHE A 13 14.14 -8.78 4.60
N VAL A 14 13.63 -8.93 3.38
CA VAL A 14 12.26 -9.41 3.12
C VAL A 14 12.19 -10.69 2.29
N GLY A 15 13.29 -11.10 1.67
CA GLY A 15 13.41 -12.35 0.92
C GLY A 15 14.48 -12.31 -0.17
N LYS A 16 14.71 -13.47 -0.80
CA LYS A 16 15.53 -13.54 -2.01
C LYS A 16 14.76 -13.00 -3.21
N LYS A 17 15.47 -12.35 -4.12
CA LYS A 17 14.89 -11.70 -5.31
C LYS A 17 14.08 -12.68 -6.15
N ASP A 18 14.64 -13.82 -6.51
CA ASP A 18 13.99 -14.78 -7.42
C ASP A 18 12.70 -15.36 -6.81
N GLU A 19 12.73 -15.70 -5.52
CA GLU A 19 11.56 -16.19 -4.77
C GLU A 19 10.45 -15.12 -4.72
N MET A 20 10.82 -13.85 -4.52
CA MET A 20 9.85 -12.76 -4.45
C MET A 20 9.29 -12.37 -5.83
N ILE A 21 10.11 -12.49 -6.89
CA ILE A 21 9.65 -12.34 -8.28
C ILE A 21 8.61 -13.40 -8.61
N GLU A 22 8.89 -14.66 -8.28
CA GLU A 22 7.99 -15.78 -8.52
C GLU A 22 6.68 -15.64 -7.71
N ALA A 23 6.78 -15.25 -6.45
CA ALA A 23 5.61 -14.98 -5.61
C ALA A 23 4.76 -13.81 -6.12
N LYS A 24 5.36 -12.86 -6.86
CA LYS A 24 4.80 -11.57 -7.33
C LYS A 24 4.33 -10.61 -6.23
N ARG A 25 3.86 -11.13 -5.09
CA ARG A 25 3.35 -10.38 -3.95
C ARG A 25 3.77 -11.08 -2.67
N SER A 26 4.19 -10.29 -1.69
CA SER A 26 4.62 -10.81 -0.39
C SER A 26 4.17 -9.88 0.73
N PHE A 27 3.60 -10.46 1.78
CA PHE A 27 3.23 -9.75 3.00
C PHE A 27 4.35 -9.89 4.04
N ARG A 28 4.70 -8.79 4.73
CA ARG A 28 5.69 -8.76 5.81
C ARG A 28 5.25 -7.80 6.90
N THR A 29 5.39 -8.20 8.16
CA THR A 29 5.27 -7.29 9.30
C THR A 29 6.68 -6.82 9.70
N LEU A 30 6.95 -5.53 9.57
CA LEU A 30 8.22 -4.89 9.89
C LEU A 30 8.00 -3.84 10.97
N GLU A 31 8.65 -3.97 12.12
CA GLU A 31 8.50 -3.05 13.26
C GLU A 31 7.03 -2.79 13.65
N GLY A 32 6.19 -3.85 13.60
CA GLY A 32 4.76 -3.75 13.90
C GLY A 32 3.88 -3.12 12.81
N ARG A 33 4.47 -2.81 11.64
CA ARG A 33 3.77 -2.29 10.46
C ARG A 33 3.63 -3.37 9.38
N ASP A 34 2.42 -3.56 8.89
CA ASP A 34 2.08 -4.60 7.94
C ASP A 34 2.22 -4.10 6.49
N ILE A 35 3.24 -4.60 5.79
CA ILE A 35 3.68 -4.14 4.46
C ILE A 35 3.34 -5.17 3.39
N LEU A 36 2.81 -4.69 2.27
CA LEU A 36 2.66 -5.42 1.03
C LEU A 36 3.80 -5.04 0.09
N ILE A 37 4.56 -6.04 -0.35
CA ILE A 37 5.62 -5.93 -1.34
C ILE A 37 5.12 -6.55 -2.64
N ILE A 38 5.30 -5.84 -3.75
CA ILE A 38 4.76 -6.20 -5.05
C ILE A 38 5.91 -6.16 -6.05
N TYR A 39 6.07 -7.23 -6.80
CA TYR A 39 6.86 -7.25 -8.03
C TYR A 39 5.93 -7.12 -9.23
N HIS A 40 6.13 -6.08 -10.03
CA HIS A 40 5.33 -5.85 -11.24
C HIS A 40 6.16 -5.12 -12.29
N GLN A 41 6.05 -5.55 -13.56
CA GLN A 41 6.75 -4.96 -14.70
C GLN A 41 8.26 -4.72 -14.47
N GLY A 42 8.94 -5.67 -13.83
CA GLY A 42 10.39 -5.59 -13.60
C GLY A 42 10.81 -4.81 -12.36
N GLY A 43 9.88 -4.15 -11.65
CA GLY A 43 10.16 -3.34 -10.47
C GLY A 43 9.51 -3.87 -9.19
N PHE A 44 10.16 -3.61 -8.05
CA PHE A 44 9.57 -3.80 -6.73
C PHE A 44 8.95 -2.52 -6.18
N TYR A 45 7.82 -2.69 -5.51
CA TYR A 45 7.09 -1.65 -4.80
C TYR A 45 6.76 -2.16 -3.40
N ALA A 46 6.79 -1.27 -2.41
CA ALA A 46 6.34 -1.60 -1.07
C ALA A 46 5.39 -0.50 -0.56
N MET A 47 4.30 -0.91 0.08
CA MET A 47 3.33 -0.01 0.68
C MET A 47 2.63 -0.68 1.85
N ASP A 48 1.92 0.11 2.64
CA ASP A 48 0.99 -0.44 3.64
C ASP A 48 0.06 -1.48 3.00
N SER A 49 -0.11 -2.62 3.66
CA SER A 49 -0.91 -3.74 3.14
C SER A 49 -2.42 -3.51 3.18
N TYR A 50 -2.87 -2.57 4.01
CA TYR A 50 -4.29 -2.28 4.21
C TYR A 50 -4.68 -0.94 3.58
N CYS A 51 -5.75 -0.96 2.79
CA CYS A 51 -6.23 0.22 2.08
C CYS A 51 -6.62 1.34 3.04
N TYR A 52 -6.12 2.55 2.79
CA TYR A 52 -6.43 3.75 3.59
C TYR A 52 -7.93 4.07 3.73
N HIS A 53 -8.78 3.56 2.84
CA HIS A 53 -10.21 3.88 2.86
C HIS A 53 -10.93 3.18 4.03
N ALA A 54 -10.75 1.86 4.14
CA ALA A 54 -11.54 1.00 5.02
C ALA A 54 -10.77 -0.24 5.53
N GLY A 55 -9.44 -0.25 5.42
CA GLY A 55 -8.61 -1.34 5.94
C GLY A 55 -8.65 -2.64 5.13
N GLY A 56 -9.23 -2.64 3.92
CA GLY A 56 -9.26 -3.83 3.06
C GLY A 56 -7.86 -4.28 2.62
N MET A 57 -7.64 -5.59 2.54
CA MET A 57 -6.34 -6.17 2.16
C MET A 57 -6.02 -5.88 0.70
N LEU A 58 -5.01 -5.03 0.46
CA LEU A 58 -4.56 -4.70 -0.90
C LEU A 58 -3.90 -5.88 -1.61
N GLN A 59 -3.42 -6.89 -0.87
CA GLN A 59 -2.78 -8.08 -1.45
C GLN A 59 -3.68 -8.79 -2.48
N ASN A 60 -5.00 -8.65 -2.36
CA ASN A 60 -5.98 -9.28 -3.26
C ASN A 60 -6.48 -8.34 -4.36
N GLY A 61 -5.92 -7.13 -4.47
CA GLY A 61 -6.35 -6.13 -5.46
C GLY A 61 -5.71 -6.34 -6.84
N ASP A 62 -6.42 -6.00 -7.91
CA ASP A 62 -5.81 -6.01 -9.25
C ASP A 62 -4.81 -4.86 -9.43
N ILE A 63 -3.86 -5.00 -10.36
CA ILE A 63 -2.95 -3.93 -10.75
C ILE A 63 -3.29 -3.52 -12.18
N GLU A 64 -3.60 -2.24 -12.36
CA GLU A 64 -3.95 -1.65 -13.65
C GLU A 64 -3.10 -0.41 -13.93
N GLU A 65 -2.87 -0.10 -15.20
CA GLU A 65 -2.27 1.16 -15.61
C GLU A 65 -3.37 2.22 -15.81
N ILE A 66 -3.31 3.27 -15.00
CA ILE A 66 -4.29 4.35 -14.97
C ILE A 66 -3.54 5.68 -15.07
N ASP A 67 -3.81 6.45 -16.12
CA ASP A 67 -3.17 7.76 -16.34
C ASP A 67 -1.63 7.67 -16.37
N GLY A 68 -1.10 6.62 -17.00
CA GLY A 68 0.34 6.33 -17.06
C GLY A 68 0.95 5.92 -15.70
N LYS A 69 0.13 5.59 -14.70
CA LYS A 69 0.57 5.13 -13.38
C LYS A 69 0.10 3.70 -13.13
N LEU A 70 1.00 2.85 -12.68
CA LEU A 70 0.62 1.55 -12.12
C LEU A 70 -0.11 1.75 -10.80
N CYS A 71 -1.35 1.28 -10.73
CA CYS A 71 -2.21 1.43 -9.58
C CYS A 71 -2.72 0.07 -9.11
N ILE A 72 -2.62 -0.18 -7.80
CA ILE A 72 -3.35 -1.27 -7.17
C ILE A 72 -4.78 -0.83 -6.88
N ILE A 73 -5.75 -1.67 -7.25
CA ILE A 73 -7.17 -1.43 -7.06
C ILE A 73 -7.62 -2.19 -5.82
N CYS A 74 -8.03 -1.45 -4.80
CA CYS A 74 -8.56 -2.04 -3.57
C CYS A 74 -9.73 -2.99 -3.91
N PRO A 75 -9.69 -4.26 -3.50
CA PRO A 75 -10.71 -5.23 -3.87
C PRO A 75 -12.09 -4.87 -3.34
N ASN A 76 -12.16 -4.22 -2.17
CA ASN A 76 -13.41 -3.92 -1.48
C ASN A 76 -14.16 -2.76 -2.14
N HIS A 77 -13.49 -1.62 -2.35
CA HIS A 77 -14.14 -0.36 -2.74
C HIS A 77 -13.58 0.26 -4.04
N LYS A 78 -12.69 -0.44 -4.73
CA LYS A 78 -12.13 -0.06 -6.05
C LYS A 78 -11.36 1.27 -6.09
N TYR A 79 -10.90 1.74 -4.93
CA TYR A 79 -9.94 2.85 -4.83
C TYR A 79 -8.63 2.47 -5.52
N LYS A 80 -8.09 3.38 -6.33
CA LYS A 80 -6.90 3.15 -7.16
C LYS A 80 -5.71 3.85 -6.50
N LEU A 81 -4.71 3.08 -6.09
CA LEU A 81 -3.56 3.58 -5.36
C LEU A 81 -2.30 3.39 -6.20
N SER A 82 -1.63 4.49 -6.55
CA SER A 82 -0.35 4.43 -7.28
C SER A 82 0.68 3.61 -6.52
N LEU A 83 1.29 2.62 -7.17
CA LEU A 83 2.33 1.79 -6.57
C LEU A 83 3.58 2.60 -6.20
N ALA A 84 3.94 3.57 -7.04
CA ALA A 84 5.16 4.35 -6.87
C ALA A 84 5.06 5.39 -5.73
N LYS A 85 3.90 6.03 -5.58
CA LYS A 85 3.74 7.19 -4.69
C LYS A 85 2.59 7.07 -3.68
N GLY A 86 1.76 6.04 -3.78
CA GLY A 86 0.60 5.87 -2.90
C GLY A 86 -0.50 6.92 -3.07
N GLU A 87 -0.51 7.62 -4.21
CA GLU A 87 -1.55 8.57 -4.56
C GLU A 87 -2.88 7.85 -4.83
N CYS A 88 -3.97 8.37 -4.29
CA CYS A 88 -5.30 7.90 -4.66
C CYS A 88 -5.78 8.59 -5.94
N ILE A 89 -5.90 7.82 -7.02
CA ILE A 89 -6.34 8.30 -8.33
C ILE A 89 -7.84 8.06 -8.50
N TYR A 90 -8.55 9.05 -9.03
CA TYR A 90 -9.98 8.94 -9.32
C TYR A 90 -10.34 9.62 -10.64
N LYS A 91 -11.40 9.13 -11.28
CA LYS A 91 -11.97 9.74 -12.47
C LYS A 91 -13.05 10.74 -12.04
N GLY A 92 -12.97 11.96 -12.54
CA GLY A 92 -13.91 13.03 -12.23
C GLY A 92 -14.18 13.91 -13.44
N THR A 93 -15.13 14.84 -13.29
CA THR A 93 -15.46 15.86 -14.29
C THR A 93 -15.48 17.21 -13.60
N ASP A 94 -14.95 18.26 -14.25
CA ASP A 94 -15.11 19.61 -13.74
C ASP A 94 -16.55 20.09 -14.00
N PRO A 95 -17.35 20.40 -12.96
CA PRO A 95 -18.73 20.86 -13.13
C PRO A 95 -18.85 22.22 -13.83
N ARG A 96 -17.75 22.97 -13.97
CA ARG A 96 -17.70 24.27 -14.64
C ARG A 96 -17.51 24.15 -16.16
N GLU A 97 -17.03 23.00 -16.64
CA GLU A 97 -16.77 22.77 -18.06
C GLU A 97 -18.01 22.24 -18.79
N LYS A 98 -18.29 22.81 -19.97
CA LYS A 98 -19.40 22.39 -20.85
C LYS A 98 -18.87 22.18 -22.27
N PRO A 99 -18.89 20.95 -22.83
CA PRO A 99 -19.41 19.71 -22.23
C PRO A 99 -18.51 19.17 -21.11
N PRO A 100 -19.04 18.35 -20.17
CA PRO A 100 -18.23 17.73 -19.14
C PRO A 100 -17.24 16.73 -19.74
N VAL A 101 -15.95 16.92 -19.45
CA VAL A 101 -14.87 16.05 -19.91
C VAL A 101 -14.31 15.24 -18.73
N PRO A 102 -14.46 13.90 -18.74
CA PRO A 102 -13.88 13.07 -17.69
C PRO A 102 -12.36 13.08 -17.76
N ARG A 103 -11.70 13.38 -16.63
CA ARG A 103 -10.25 13.34 -16.46
C ARG A 103 -9.86 12.54 -15.23
N TRP A 104 -8.59 12.14 -15.18
CA TRP A 104 -7.98 11.54 -14.00
C TRP A 104 -7.45 12.64 -13.08
N TYR A 105 -7.68 12.46 -11.78
CA TYR A 105 -7.28 13.39 -10.73
C TYR A 105 -6.63 12.61 -9.58
N SER A 106 -5.75 13.28 -8.84
CA SER A 106 -5.13 12.76 -7.62
C SER A 106 -5.78 13.39 -6.39
N LYS A 107 -6.12 12.57 -5.39
CA LYS A 107 -6.48 13.04 -4.03
C LYS A 107 -5.23 13.30 -3.17
N GLY A 108 -4.04 13.26 -3.76
CA GLY A 108 -2.76 13.26 -3.05
C GLY A 108 -2.37 11.88 -2.53
N VAL A 109 -1.26 11.84 -1.80
CA VAL A 109 -0.75 10.62 -1.15
C VAL A 109 -1.71 10.20 -0.04
N LYS A 110 -2.27 9.00 -0.14
CA LYS A 110 -3.20 8.41 0.83
C LYS A 110 -2.71 7.08 1.39
N GLN A 111 -1.85 6.39 0.65
CA GLN A 111 -1.23 5.13 1.03
C GLN A 111 0.26 5.36 1.24
N ARG A 112 0.81 5.00 2.41
CA ARG A 112 2.25 5.11 2.63
C ARG A 112 2.99 4.07 1.79
N THR A 113 3.96 4.55 1.00
CA THR A 113 4.92 3.69 0.29
C THR A 113 6.24 3.62 1.06
N HIS A 114 6.99 2.56 0.81
CA HIS A 114 8.27 2.25 1.44
C HIS A 114 9.35 2.05 0.38
N MET A 115 10.60 2.32 0.77
CA MET A 115 11.72 2.17 -0.14
C MET A 115 12.09 0.68 -0.23
N VAL A 116 12.21 0.18 -1.46
CA VAL A 116 12.74 -1.17 -1.72
C VAL A 116 14.13 -1.04 -2.31
N THR A 117 15.07 -1.83 -1.80
CA THR A 117 16.45 -1.91 -2.30
C THR A 117 16.77 -3.36 -2.64
N GLU A 118 17.41 -3.55 -3.80
CA GLU A 118 17.88 -4.85 -4.26
C GLU A 118 19.42 -4.87 -4.20
N THR A 119 20.00 -5.83 -3.47
CA THR A 119 21.45 -5.99 -3.32
C THR A 119 21.79 -7.46 -3.30
N ASN A 120 22.78 -7.89 -4.10
CA ASN A 120 23.31 -9.27 -4.08
C ASN A 120 22.25 -10.38 -4.20
N GLY A 121 21.19 -10.16 -4.98
CA GLY A 121 20.09 -11.14 -5.14
C GLY A 121 19.10 -11.18 -3.98
N GLU A 122 19.17 -10.21 -3.07
CA GLU A 122 18.31 -10.07 -1.90
C GLU A 122 17.51 -8.77 -1.98
N VAL A 123 16.31 -8.79 -1.42
CA VAL A 123 15.39 -7.65 -1.39
C VAL A 123 15.28 -7.16 0.04
N TYR A 124 15.38 -5.84 0.19
CA TYR A 124 15.28 -5.14 1.46
C TYR A 124 14.22 -4.05 1.39
N VAL A 125 13.52 -3.82 2.49
CA VAL A 125 12.57 -2.71 2.64
C VAL A 125 13.06 -1.79 3.75
N LYS A 126 13.09 -0.49 3.47
CA LYS A 126 13.25 0.56 4.49
C LYS A 126 11.91 1.24 4.71
N LEU A 127 11.45 1.23 5.97
CA LEU A 127 10.21 1.89 6.34
C LEU A 127 10.34 3.41 6.16
N SER A 128 9.24 4.04 5.73
CA SER A 128 9.20 5.46 5.41
C SER A 128 8.80 6.23 6.65
N GLU A 129 9.80 6.74 7.37
CA GLU A 129 9.63 7.57 8.58
C GLU A 129 9.27 9.04 8.26
N GLY A 130 8.57 9.28 7.14
CA GLY A 130 8.15 10.62 6.76
C GLY A 130 7.36 11.28 7.90
N THR A 131 7.76 12.49 8.29
CA THR A 131 7.31 13.24 9.48
C THR A 131 5.82 13.58 9.49
N SER A 132 5.10 13.37 8.39
CA SER A 132 3.68 13.66 8.27
C SER A 132 2.84 12.39 8.30
N TRP A 133 1.75 12.46 9.06
CA TRP A 133 0.72 11.43 9.10
C TRP A 133 0.00 11.33 7.75
N ILE A 134 -0.28 10.10 7.32
CA ILE A 134 -1.02 9.76 6.10
C ILE A 134 -2.17 8.82 6.50
N GLU A 135 -3.29 8.86 5.79
CA GLU A 135 -4.51 8.12 6.19
C GLU A 135 -4.31 6.62 6.39
N SER A 136 -3.44 5.97 5.61
CA SER A 136 -3.14 4.54 5.81
C SER A 136 -2.47 4.22 7.15
N ASP A 137 -1.83 5.20 7.80
CA ASP A 137 -1.23 5.03 9.14
C ASP A 137 -2.28 4.65 10.18
N PHE A 138 -3.54 5.09 10.01
CA PHE A 138 -4.64 4.71 10.89
C PHE A 138 -4.75 3.19 11.03
N TYR A 139 -4.66 2.47 9.90
CA TYR A 139 -4.83 1.01 9.82
C TYR A 139 -3.59 0.23 10.28
N GLN A 140 -2.49 0.91 10.58
CA GLN A 140 -1.30 0.31 11.19
C GLN A 140 -1.32 0.42 12.73
N GLY A 141 -2.02 1.41 13.28
CA GLY A 141 -2.16 1.63 14.71
C GLY A 141 -3.23 0.75 15.37
N GLU A 142 -3.25 0.74 16.72
CA GLU A 142 -4.13 -0.11 17.54
C GLU A 142 -5.62 0.05 17.20
N LYS A 143 -6.10 1.28 17.02
CA LYS A 143 -7.49 1.54 16.61
C LYS A 143 -7.78 0.95 15.23
N GLY A 144 -6.85 1.11 14.29
CA GLY A 144 -6.95 0.51 12.97
C GLY A 144 -7.03 -1.00 13.01
N LYS A 145 -6.20 -1.66 13.84
CA LYS A 145 -6.22 -3.12 14.01
C LYS A 145 -7.61 -3.62 14.42
N VAL A 146 -8.27 -2.92 15.33
CA VAL A 146 -9.66 -3.24 15.74
C VAL A 146 -10.63 -3.09 14.56
N GLU A 147 -10.53 -2.01 13.77
CA GLU A 147 -11.40 -1.81 12.60
C GLU A 147 -11.12 -2.83 11.48
N ARG A 148 -9.87 -3.21 11.23
CA ARG A 148 -9.50 -4.29 10.29
C ARG A 148 -10.14 -5.61 10.70
N ALA A 149 -10.08 -5.97 11.98
CA ALA A 149 -10.65 -7.21 12.49
C ALA A 149 -12.19 -7.24 12.33
N LYS A 150 -12.86 -6.10 12.54
CA LYS A 150 -14.30 -5.97 12.29
C LYS A 150 -14.64 -6.12 10.81
N ALA A 151 -13.87 -5.47 9.93
CA ALA A 151 -14.08 -5.53 8.48
C ALA A 151 -13.89 -6.97 7.95
N GLU A 152 -12.81 -7.64 8.34
CA GLU A 152 -12.54 -9.03 7.96
C GLU A 152 -13.64 -9.99 8.44
N ALA A 153 -14.13 -9.79 9.67
CA ALA A 153 -15.23 -10.60 10.21
C ALA A 153 -16.56 -10.37 9.49
N ALA A 154 -16.79 -9.17 8.93
CA ALA A 154 -17.99 -8.88 8.14
C ALA A 154 -17.90 -9.54 6.76
N GLU A 155 -16.75 -9.49 6.09
CA GLU A 155 -16.54 -10.11 4.76
C GLU A 155 -16.71 -11.63 4.78
N LYS A 156 -16.26 -12.30 5.86
CA LYS A 156 -16.44 -13.75 6.06
C LYS A 156 -17.90 -14.17 6.26
N LYS A 157 -18.79 -13.25 6.62
CA LYS A 157 -20.23 -13.55 6.77
C LYS A 157 -21.00 -13.40 5.45
N THR A 158 -20.43 -12.70 4.49
CA THR A 158 -21.04 -12.41 3.18
C THR A 158 -20.45 -13.22 2.03
N SER A 159 -19.40 -13.99 2.29
CA SER A 159 -18.75 -14.90 1.34
C SER A 159 -19.19 -16.33 1.58
#